data_AF-A0A7V2UES7-F1
#
_entry.id   AF-A0A7V2UES7-F1
#
_cell.length_a   1.000
_cell.length_b   1.000
_cell.length_c   1.000
_cell.angle_alpha   90.00
_cell.angle_beta   90.00
_cell.angle_gamma   90.00
#
_symmetry.space_group_name_H-M   'P 1'
#
loop_
_entity.id
_entity.type
_entity.pdbx_description
1 polymer ?
#
loop_
_entity_poly.entity_id
_entity_poly.type
_entity_poly.pdbx_seq_one_letter_code
_entity_poly.pdbx_strand_id
1 'polypeptide(L)' 'MNQISQWTESLRVAVEVAATLAFALSGLLAAARKRLDAVGVFTVTFLAAFGGGTLRDLLLDLRPFFWVEQVYWLWTL' A
#
# COMPACT_ATOMS: atom_id res chain seq x y z
N MET A 1 11.26 17.92 -22.34
CA MET A 1 11.54 17.02 -21.19
C MET A 1 10.29 16.64 -20.38
N ASN A 2 9.06 17.02 -20.80
CA ASN A 2 7.83 16.75 -20.03
C ASN A 2 7.07 15.45 -20.40
N GLN A 3 7.33 14.83 -21.56
CA GLN A 3 6.59 13.61 -21.92
C GLN A 3 7.10 12.35 -21.21
N ILE A 4 8.40 12.24 -20.94
CA ILE A 4 9.00 11.05 -20.29
C ILE A 4 8.63 10.97 -18.80
N SER A 5 8.52 12.11 -18.12
CA SER A 5 8.08 12.17 -16.72
C SER A 5 6.61 11.77 -16.56
N GLN A 6 5.75 12.05 -17.55
CA GLN A 6 4.33 11.68 -17.51
C GLN A 6 4.11 10.17 -17.64
N TRP A 7 4.90 9.49 -18.48
CA TRP A 7 4.84 8.02 -18.60
C TRP A 7 5.35 7.32 -17.34
N THR A 8 6.40 7.83 -16.72
CA THR A 8 6.98 7.25 -15.49
C THR A 8 6.05 7.42 -14.29
N GLU A 9 5.45 8.60 -14.11
CA GLU A 9 4.40 8.84 -13.11
C GLU A 9 3.22 7.87 -13.28
N SER A 10 2.69 7.74 -14.50
CA SER A 10 1.53 6.87 -14.78
C SER A 10 1.82 5.40 -14.49
N LEU A 11 3.01 4.92 -14.86
CA LEU A 11 3.44 3.54 -14.59
C LEU A 11 3.64 3.32 -13.08
N ARG A 12 4.20 4.31 -12.38
CA ARG A 12 4.44 4.24 -10.95
C ARG A 12 3.13 4.15 -10.17
N VAL A 13 2.15 5.00 -10.49
CA VAL A 13 0.82 4.96 -9.88
C VAL A 13 0.10 3.65 -10.16
N ALA A 14 0.14 3.15 -11.40
CA ALA A 14 -0.50 1.88 -11.75
C ALA A 14 0.07 0.69 -10.96
N VAL A 15 1.41 0.64 -10.81
CA VAL A 15 2.08 -0.41 -10.04
C VAL A 15 1.77 -0.30 -8.55
N GLU A 16 1.75 0.92 -7.99
CA GLU A 16 1.40 1.11 -6.58
C GLU A 16 -0.04 0.70 -6.28
N VAL A 17 -1.01 1.08 -7.12
CA VAL A 17 -2.41 0.66 -6.96
C VAL A 17 -2.56 -0.85 -7.06
N ALA A 18 -1.93 -1.48 -8.07
CA ALA A 18 -2.00 -2.92 -8.25
C ALA A 18 -1.35 -3.68 -7.07
N ALA A 19 -0.20 -3.20 -6.59
CA ALA A 19 0.51 -3.79 -5.46
C ALA A 19 -0.32 -3.67 -4.17
N THR A 20 -0.85 -2.47 -3.86
CA THR A 20 -1.64 -2.25 -2.65
C THR A 20 -2.90 -3.13 -2.64
N LEU A 21 -3.60 -3.24 -3.78
CA LEU A 21 -4.76 -4.13 -3.91
C LEU A 21 -4.39 -5.61 -3.74
N ALA A 22 -3.30 -6.06 -4.36
CA ALA A 22 -2.84 -7.44 -4.22
C ALA A 22 -2.46 -7.77 -2.76
N PHE A 23 -1.80 -6.85 -2.07
CA PHE A 23 -1.44 -7.02 -0.66
C PHE A 23 -2.65 -6.96 0.28
N ALA A 24 -3.59 -6.05 0.04
CA ALA A 24 -4.85 -5.99 0.79
C ALA A 24 -5.63 -7.31 0.67
N LEU A 25 -5.79 -7.83 -0.55
CA LEU A 25 -6.48 -9.11 -0.78
C LEU A 25 -5.75 -10.28 -0.10
N SER A 26 -4.42 -10.30 -0.15
CA SER A 26 -3.61 -11.32 0.54
C SER A 26 -3.80 -11.26 2.07
N GLY A 27 -3.78 -10.06 2.65
CA GLY A 27 -4.02 -9.84 4.08
C GLY A 27 -5.43 -10.23 4.51
N LEU A 28 -6.44 -9.87 3.72
CA LEU A 28 -7.84 -10.25 3.93
C LEU A 28 -8.01 -11.76 3.92
N LEU A 29 -7.47 -12.45 2.90
CA LEU A 29 -7.54 -13.91 2.80
C LEU A 29 -6.76 -14.62 3.91
N ALA A 30 -5.62 -14.08 4.33
CA ALA A 30 -4.87 -14.61 5.47
C ALA A 30 -5.66 -14.47 6.77
N ALA A 31 -6.28 -13.32 7.00
CA ALA A 31 -7.09 -13.07 8.18
C ALA A 31 -8.38 -13.91 8.22
N ALA A 32 -9.04 -14.06 7.06
CA ALA A 32 -10.22 -14.90 6.91
C ALA A 32 -9.91 -16.38 7.17
N ARG A 33 -8.76 -16.88 6.69
CA ARG A 33 -8.30 -18.26 6.98
C ARG A 33 -8.05 -18.50 8.46
N LYS A 34 -7.59 -17.48 9.19
CA LYS A 34 -7.37 -17.55 10.64
C LYS A 34 -8.63 -17.26 11.47
N ARG A 35 -9.79 -17.05 10.83
CA ARG A 35 -11.07 -16.72 11.48
C ARG A 35 -10.93 -15.58 12.51
N LEU A 36 -10.18 -14.55 12.14
CA LEU A 36 -10.06 -13.35 12.96
C LEU A 36 -11.39 -12.58 12.98
N ASP A 37 -11.64 -11.88 14.08
CA ASP A 37 -12.78 -10.97 14.21
C ASP A 37 -12.63 -9.77 13.26
N ALA A 38 -13.70 -9.01 13.01
CA ALA A 38 -13.74 -7.91 12.05
C ALA A 38 -12.60 -6.90 12.27
N VAL A 39 -12.27 -6.58 13.52
CA VAL A 39 -11.15 -5.70 13.88
C VAL A 39 -9.80 -6.31 13.50
N GLY A 40 -9.61 -7.62 13.74
CA GLY A 40 -8.39 -8.33 13.38
C GLY A 40 -8.22 -8.46 11.86
N VAL A 41 -9.30 -8.70 11.13
CA VAL A 41 -9.32 -8.72 9.68
C VAL A 41 -8.93 -7.35 9.11
N PHE A 42 -9.53 -6.27 9.62
CA PHE A 42 -9.18 -4.92 9.20
C PHE A 42 -7.71 -4.60 9.49
N THR A 43 -7.23 -4.91 10.70
CA THR A 43 -5.84 -4.63 11.11
C THR A 43 -4.82 -5.38 10.27
N VAL A 44 -5.03 -6.68 10.01
CA VAL A 44 -4.10 -7.49 9.20
C VAL A 44 -4.14 -7.08 7.73
N THR A 45 -5.32 -6.76 7.20
CA THR A 45 -5.47 -6.26 5.83
C THR A 45 -4.78 -4.92 5.65
N PHE A 46 -5.01 -3.99 6.59
CA PHE A 46 -4.33 -2.69 6.64
C PHE A 46 -2.82 -2.86 6.74
N LEU A 47 -2.34 -3.69 7.68
CA LEU A 47 -0.91 -3.91 7.87
C LEU A 47 -0.25 -4.59 6.66
N ALA A 48 -0.95 -5.49 5.96
CA ALA A 48 -0.43 -6.12 4.76
C ALA A 48 -0.33 -5.13 3.59
N ALA A 49 -1.37 -4.33 3.37
CA ALA A 49 -1.41 -3.30 2.34
C ALA A 49 -0.39 -2.19 2.61
N PHE A 50 -0.27 -1.73 3.87
CA PHE A 50 0.54 -0.58 4.23
C PHE A 50 1.98 -0.93 4.61
N GLY A 51 2.18 -2.10 5.22
CA GLY A 51 3.47 -2.53 5.73
C GLY A 51 4.51 -2.73 4.64
N GLY A 52 4.13 -3.26 3.48
CA GLY A 52 5.07 -3.48 2.36
C GLY A 52 5.64 -2.18 1.79
N GLY A 53 4.77 -1.20 1.49
CA GLY A 53 5.19 0.11 0.98
C GLY A 53 6.01 0.90 2.01
N THR A 54 5.59 0.86 3.28
CA THR A 54 6.34 1.50 4.38
C THR A 54 7.74 0.89 4.55
N LEU A 55 7.85 -0.44 4.48
CA LEU A 55 9.14 -1.12 4.62
C LEU A 55 10.08 -0.83 3.45
N ARG A 56 9.55 -0.75 2.22
CA ARG A 56 10.30 -0.31 1.04
C ARG A 56 10.86 1.10 1.22
N ASP A 57 10.03 2.03 1.63
CA ASP A 57 10.42 3.43 1.79
C ASP A 57 11.42 3.62 2.94
N LEU A 58 11.30 2.82 4.00
CA LEU A 58 12.28 2.74 5.09
C LEU A 58 13.64 2.22 4.60
N LEU A 59 13.65 1.15 3.77
CA LEU A 59 14.87 0.56 3.22
C LEU A 59 15.58 1.48 2.21
N LEU A 60 14.82 2.34 1.52
CA LEU A 60 15.33 3.32 0.56
C LEU A 60 15.69 4.67 1.22
N ASP A 61 15.54 4.77 2.54
CA ASP A 61 15.73 6.00 3.36
C ASP A 61 15.01 7.24 2.76
N LEU A 62 13.86 6.98 2.12
CA LEU A 62 13.00 8.02 1.56
C LEU A 62 12.22 8.66 2.73
N ARG A 63 12.58 9.89 3.06
CA ARG A 63 11.89 10.74 4.04
C ARG A 63 11.33 11.94 3.30
N PRO A 64 10.00 12.18 3.31
CA PRO A 64 8.96 11.60 4.18
C PRO A 64 8.39 10.26 3.67
N PHE A 65 7.76 9.48 4.56
CA PHE A 65 7.08 8.24 4.18
C PHE A 65 5.88 8.52 3.27
N PHE A 66 5.66 7.64 2.29
CA PHE A 66 4.56 7.72 1.31
C PHE A 66 3.18 8.06 1.90
N TRP A 67 2.78 7.45 3.03
CA TRP A 67 1.47 7.72 3.67
C TRP A 67 1.41 9.07 4.41
N VAL A 68 2.56 9.61 4.79
CA VAL A 68 2.68 10.94 5.41
C VAL A 68 2.67 12.02 4.34
N GLU A 69 3.28 11.74 3.18
CA GLU A 69 3.31 12.64 2.03
C GLU A 69 1.97 12.65 1.27
N GLN A 70 1.29 11.50 1.20
CA GLN A 70 0.02 11.33 0.49
C GLN A 70 -1.09 10.85 1.44
N VAL A 71 -1.61 11.76 2.27
CA VAL A 71 -2.70 11.54 3.24
C VAL A 71 -3.95 10.90 2.61
N TYR A 72 -4.16 11.04 1.30
CA TYR A 72 -5.30 10.44 0.61
C TYR A 72 -5.33 8.91 0.69
N TRP A 73 -4.17 8.25 0.77
CA TRP A 73 -4.11 6.80 0.90
C TRP A 73 -4.62 6.28 2.25
N LEU A 74 -4.51 7.09 3.32
CA LEU A 74 -5.07 6.78 4.63
C LEU A 74 -6.60 6.72 4.63
N TRP A 75 -7.27 7.42 3.70
CA TRP A 75 -8.73 7.43 3.57
C TRP A 75 -9.28 6.33 2.65
N THR A 76 -8.43 5.73 1.81
CA THR A 76 -8.86 4.70 0.84
C THR A 76 -8.95 3.29 1.41
N LEU A 77 -8.56 3.09 2.66
CA LEU A 77 -8.70 1.81 3.38
C LEU A 77 -9.78 1.91 4.45
#